data_AF-A0A0B4C6H8-F1
#
_entry.id   AF-A0A0B4C6H8-F1
#
_cell.length_a   1.000
_cell.length_b   1.000
_cell.length_c   1.000
_cell.angle_alpha   90.00
_cell.angle_beta   90.00
_cell.angle_gamma   90.00
#
_symmetry.space_group_name_H-M   'P 1'
#
loop_
_entity.id
_entity.type
_entity.pdbx_description
1 polymer ?
#
loop_
_entity_poly.entity_id
_entity_poly.type
_entity_poly.pdbx_seq_one_letter_code
_entity_poly.pdbx_strand_id
1 'polypeptide(L)'
;MQLINIENPNPQKVPHGRHRLKHVEGFDYCLERILGCSKLKRSKKQELETENTILTQDAIQRRSFLVENFNLVAVMFAEETGISLYRKQFKKILQIYLENGWYRWTTATCGNLPWLFGRVTFNFSLYGQTLAKGSPLRAAVLSQIPSAGIGPREQLLRTGTEYFTVEFGLREHVVRQDAAGNTRETITLHVHRKGVRSLPDAKIYEEVLEIKPDVFLRRVARKTEPNRSGAALLEMARDTLADYLARHPEAREPSKGAS
;
A
#
# COMPACT_ATOMS: atom_id res chain seq x y z
N MET A 1 -35.92 -5.29 10.03
CA MET A 1 -35.99 -6.75 10.21
C MET A 1 -34.83 -7.16 11.12
N GLN A 2 -35.10 -7.37 12.40
CA GLN A 2 -34.12 -7.84 13.39
C GLN A 2 -33.98 -9.36 13.25
N LEU A 3 -32.75 -9.85 13.07
CA LEU A 3 -32.48 -11.29 13.12
C LEU A 3 -32.37 -11.70 14.59
N ILE A 4 -33.41 -12.38 15.08
CA ILE A 4 -33.47 -13.02 16.39
C ILE A 4 -32.72 -14.36 16.32
N ASN A 5 -32.01 -14.68 17.40
CA ASN A 5 -31.25 -15.91 17.66
C ASN A 5 -31.81 -17.15 16.95
N ILE A 6 -31.03 -17.69 16.01
CA ILE A 6 -31.19 -19.06 15.51
C ILE A 6 -30.28 -19.93 16.40
N GLU A 7 -30.87 -20.62 17.36
CA GLU A 7 -30.18 -21.73 18.04
C GLU A 7 -30.26 -22.97 17.16
N ASN A 8 -29.10 -23.48 16.74
CA ASN A 8 -29.00 -24.69 15.92
C ASN A 8 -28.98 -25.93 16.83
N PRO A 9 -30.02 -26.79 16.80
CA PRO A 9 -30.13 -27.97 17.67
C PRO A 9 -29.15 -29.10 17.32
N ASN A 10 -28.45 -29.02 16.19
CA ASN A 10 -27.32 -29.88 15.84
C ASN A 10 -26.10 -29.00 15.55
N PRO A 11 -25.37 -28.54 16.59
CA PRO A 11 -24.14 -27.78 16.36
C PRO A 11 -23.18 -28.64 15.54
N GLN A 12 -22.76 -28.13 14.38
CA GLN A 12 -21.75 -28.82 13.57
C GLN A 12 -20.51 -29.07 14.43
N LYS A 13 -20.04 -30.33 14.49
CA LYS A 13 -18.87 -30.74 15.30
C LYS A 13 -17.59 -29.98 14.94
N VAL A 14 -17.53 -29.42 13.73
CA VAL A 14 -16.42 -28.58 13.27
C VAL A 14 -16.98 -27.19 12.97
N PRO A 15 -16.59 -26.14 13.72
CA PRO A 15 -17.01 -24.80 13.41
C PRO A 15 -16.40 -24.40 12.05
N HIS A 16 -17.23 -24.24 11.03
CA HIS A 16 -16.83 -23.49 9.84
C HIS A 16 -16.54 -22.05 10.30
N GLY A 17 -15.29 -21.62 10.16
CA GLY A 17 -14.85 -20.31 10.66
C GLY A 17 -13.45 -20.27 11.28
N ARG A 18 -12.74 -21.40 11.41
CA ARG A 18 -11.28 -21.32 11.63
C ARG A 18 -10.61 -20.98 10.30
N HIS A 19 -9.90 -19.86 10.25
CA HIS A 19 -9.05 -19.50 9.12
C HIS A 19 -8.19 -20.71 8.77
N ARG A 20 -8.38 -21.27 7.58
CA ARG A 20 -7.38 -22.17 7.03
C ARG A 20 -6.18 -21.27 6.72
N LEU A 21 -5.10 -21.46 7.49
CA LEU A 21 -3.84 -20.72 7.35
C LEU A 21 -3.04 -21.16 6.11
N LYS A 22 -3.75 -21.71 5.13
CA LYS A 22 -3.23 -22.23 3.88
C LYS A 22 -4.25 -21.91 2.81
N HIS A 23 -3.75 -21.73 1.60
CA HIS A 23 -4.60 -21.59 0.43
C HIS A 23 -5.56 -22.78 0.33
N VAL A 24 -6.82 -22.49 -0.02
CA VAL A 24 -7.84 -23.49 -0.31
C VAL A 24 -8.35 -23.14 -1.68
N GLU A 25 -8.30 -24.11 -2.59
CA GLU A 25 -8.80 -23.93 -3.94
C GLU A 25 -10.26 -23.44 -3.93
N GLY A 26 -10.55 -22.42 -4.74
CA GLY A 26 -11.86 -21.77 -4.79
C GLY A 26 -12.13 -20.73 -3.69
N PHE A 27 -11.19 -20.46 -2.79
CA PHE A 27 -11.35 -19.45 -1.73
C PHE A 27 -10.21 -18.43 -1.70
N ASP A 28 -10.56 -17.16 -1.46
CA ASP A 28 -9.58 -16.09 -1.30
C ASP A 28 -8.62 -16.36 -0.13
N TYR A 29 -7.31 -16.39 -0.43
CA TYR A 29 -6.28 -16.36 0.59
C TYR A 29 -5.65 -14.97 0.68
N CYS A 30 -5.80 -14.33 1.84
CA CYS A 30 -5.16 -13.06 2.15
C CYS A 30 -4.61 -13.14 3.57
N LEU A 31 -3.30 -13.35 3.69
CA LEU A 31 -2.63 -13.50 4.99
C LEU A 31 -2.92 -12.29 5.89
N GLU A 32 -2.95 -11.07 5.34
CA GLU A 32 -3.28 -9.86 6.09
C GLU A 32 -4.68 -9.89 6.69
N ARG A 33 -5.67 -10.32 5.92
CA ARG A 33 -7.05 -10.45 6.40
C ARG A 33 -7.15 -11.50 7.50
N ILE A 34 -6.36 -12.56 7.39
CA ILE A 34 -6.24 -13.60 8.42
C ILE A 34 -5.59 -13.02 9.70
N LEU A 35 -4.48 -12.30 9.58
CA LEU A 35 -3.77 -11.65 10.69
C LEU A 35 -4.60 -10.52 11.35
N GLY A 36 -5.48 -9.88 10.59
CA GLY A 36 -6.44 -8.88 11.07
C GLY A 36 -7.67 -9.46 11.77
N CYS A 37 -7.89 -10.77 11.76
CA CYS A 37 -9.11 -11.35 12.33
C CYS A 37 -9.07 -11.40 13.86
N SER A 38 -10.12 -10.87 14.50
CA SER A 38 -10.33 -10.90 15.95
C SER A 38 -10.49 -12.31 16.54
N LYS A 39 -10.77 -13.31 15.70
CA LYS A 39 -10.91 -14.72 16.10
C LYS A 39 -9.61 -15.52 15.96
N LEU A 40 -8.56 -14.97 15.35
CA LEU A 40 -7.26 -15.65 15.28
C LEU A 40 -6.60 -15.63 16.67
N LYS A 41 -6.14 -16.80 17.14
CA LYS A 41 -5.42 -16.90 18.41
C LYS A 41 -4.17 -16.01 18.36
N ARG A 42 -3.97 -15.19 19.40
CA ARG A 42 -2.85 -14.24 19.49
C ARG A 42 -1.48 -14.90 19.30
N SER A 43 -1.24 -16.05 19.93
CA SER A 43 0.02 -16.80 19.76
C SER A 43 0.24 -17.23 18.31
N LYS A 44 -0.81 -17.71 17.64
CA LYS A 44 -0.72 -18.13 16.23
C LYS A 44 -0.53 -16.94 15.29
N LYS A 45 -1.15 -15.81 15.59
CA LYS A 45 -0.92 -14.54 14.88
C LYS A 45 0.56 -14.15 14.94
N GLN A 46 1.13 -14.16 16.14
CA GLN A 46 2.53 -13.77 16.37
C GLN A 46 3.52 -14.73 15.70
N GLU A 47 3.25 -16.03 15.72
CA GLU A 47 4.03 -17.04 14.99
C GLU A 47 4.04 -16.75 13.48
N LEU A 48 2.85 -16.58 12.87
CA LEU A 48 2.72 -16.29 11.44
C LEU A 48 3.36 -14.95 11.04
N GLU A 49 3.19 -13.91 11.86
CA GLU A 49 3.85 -12.61 11.64
C GLU A 49 5.36 -12.77 11.69
N THR A 50 5.89 -13.51 12.66
CA THR A 50 7.34 -13.75 12.81
C THR A 50 7.88 -14.50 11.59
N GLU A 51 7.28 -15.62 11.21
CA GLU A 51 7.69 -16.43 10.06
C GLU A 51 7.68 -15.64 8.74
N ASN A 52 6.65 -14.82 8.53
CA ASN A 52 6.48 -14.06 7.28
C ASN A 52 7.24 -12.73 7.25
N THR A 53 7.94 -12.37 8.33
CA THR A 53 8.72 -11.12 8.43
C THR A 53 10.19 -11.33 8.80
N ILE A 54 10.68 -12.58 8.72
CA ILE A 54 12.11 -12.89 8.84
C ILE A 54 12.88 -12.09 7.79
N LEU A 55 14.00 -11.50 8.20
CA LEU A 55 14.91 -10.84 7.28
C LEU A 55 15.68 -11.89 6.46
N THR A 56 15.25 -12.09 5.22
CA THR A 56 15.95 -12.95 4.25
C THR A 56 16.80 -12.12 3.30
N GLN A 57 17.70 -12.78 2.56
CA GLN A 57 18.46 -12.14 1.47
C GLN A 57 17.51 -11.56 0.40
N ASP A 58 16.43 -12.28 0.07
CA ASP A 58 15.44 -11.76 -0.88
C ASP A 58 14.73 -10.51 -0.36
N ALA A 59 14.44 -10.43 0.94
CA ALA A 59 13.84 -9.24 1.54
C ALA A 59 14.79 -8.03 1.42
N ILE A 60 16.08 -8.24 1.68
CA ILE A 60 17.12 -7.22 1.53
C ILE A 60 17.21 -6.78 0.07
N GLN A 61 17.22 -7.71 -0.88
CA GLN A 61 17.25 -7.42 -2.31
C GLN A 61 16.03 -6.60 -2.75
N ARG A 62 14.82 -6.98 -2.31
CA ARG A 62 13.58 -6.23 -2.61
C ARG A 62 13.65 -4.79 -2.09
N ARG A 63 14.11 -4.60 -0.86
CA ARG A 63 14.28 -3.27 -0.26
C ARG A 63 15.27 -2.42 -1.04
N SER A 64 16.44 -2.97 -1.36
CA SER A 64 17.45 -2.26 -2.16
C SER A 64 16.93 -1.96 -3.57
N PHE A 65 16.22 -2.91 -4.18
CA PHE A 65 15.59 -2.74 -5.49
C PHE A 65 14.53 -1.61 -5.50
N LEU A 66 13.70 -1.50 -4.44
CA LEU A 66 12.75 -0.39 -4.30
C LEU A 66 13.46 0.96 -4.31
N VAL A 67 14.52 1.09 -3.51
CA VAL A 67 15.27 2.34 -3.33
C VAL A 67 15.99 2.75 -4.61
N GLU A 68 16.66 1.81 -5.27
CA GLU A 68 17.43 2.07 -6.50
C GLU A 68 16.57 2.31 -7.74
N ASN A 69 15.26 2.11 -7.63
CA ASN A 69 14.30 2.38 -8.71
C ASN A 69 13.18 3.32 -8.24
N PHE A 70 13.39 4.07 -7.15
CA PHE A 70 12.34 4.83 -6.48
C PHE A 70 11.74 5.96 -7.34
N ASN A 71 12.53 6.52 -8.27
CA ASN A 71 12.02 7.48 -9.25
C ASN A 71 10.96 6.83 -10.19
N LEU A 72 11.17 5.60 -10.63
CA LEU A 72 10.22 4.86 -11.47
C LEU A 72 8.98 4.44 -10.67
N VAL A 73 9.18 4.07 -9.40
CA VAL A 73 8.09 3.81 -8.45
C VAL A 73 7.20 5.03 -8.31
N ALA A 74 7.78 6.22 -8.11
CA ALA A 74 7.04 7.47 -8.00
C ALA A 74 6.25 7.81 -9.27
N VAL A 75 6.82 7.57 -10.45
CA VAL A 75 6.15 7.77 -11.75
C VAL A 75 4.98 6.79 -11.91
N MET A 76 5.21 5.50 -11.70
CA MET A 76 4.14 4.50 -11.82
C MET A 76 3.02 4.72 -10.81
N PHE A 77 3.36 5.08 -9.57
CA PHE A 77 2.38 5.45 -8.57
C PHE A 77 1.48 6.59 -9.08
N ALA A 78 2.07 7.66 -9.60
CA ALA A 78 1.30 8.80 -10.11
C ALA A 78 0.41 8.45 -11.31
N GLU A 79 0.90 7.60 -12.21
CA GLU A 79 0.14 7.13 -13.38
C GLU A 79 -1.04 6.24 -12.99
N GLU A 80 -0.83 5.29 -12.08
CA GLU A 80 -1.85 4.29 -11.70
C GLU A 80 -2.87 4.86 -10.72
N THR A 81 -2.50 5.79 -9.83
CA THR A 81 -3.44 6.38 -8.85
C THR A 81 -3.99 7.74 -9.25
N GLY A 82 -3.40 8.39 -10.25
CA GLY A 82 -3.67 9.80 -10.57
C GLY A 82 -3.17 10.80 -9.52
N ILE A 83 -2.33 10.38 -8.57
CA ILE A 83 -1.83 11.23 -7.47
C ILE A 83 -0.32 11.41 -7.59
N SER A 84 0.12 12.63 -7.89
CA SER A 84 1.54 13.00 -7.86
C SER A 84 1.91 13.58 -6.50
N LEU A 85 2.77 12.88 -5.78
CA LEU A 85 3.16 13.26 -4.42
C LEU A 85 4.40 14.16 -4.40
N TYR A 86 4.45 15.06 -3.42
CA TYR A 86 5.67 15.82 -3.13
C TYR A 86 6.71 14.91 -2.48
N ARG A 87 8.00 15.20 -2.71
CA ARG A 87 9.13 14.42 -2.18
C ARG A 87 9.05 14.17 -0.66
N LYS A 88 8.58 15.16 0.12
CA LYS A 88 8.39 15.00 1.58
C LYS A 88 7.36 13.92 1.92
N GLN A 89 6.30 13.84 1.13
CA GLN A 89 5.26 12.83 1.31
C GLN A 89 5.80 11.46 0.92
N PHE A 90 6.48 11.33 -0.22
CA PHE A 90 7.18 10.09 -0.59
C PHE A 90 8.16 9.61 0.50
N LYS A 91 8.99 10.52 1.06
CA LYS A 91 9.89 10.20 2.17
C LYS A 91 9.14 9.59 3.35
N LYS A 92 8.03 10.22 3.76
CA LYS A 92 7.21 9.74 4.88
C LYS A 92 6.62 8.34 4.59
N ILE A 93 6.12 8.10 3.38
CA ILE A 93 5.59 6.79 2.98
C ILE A 93 6.70 5.74 3.05
N LEU A 94 7.86 6.01 2.44
CA LEU A 94 8.99 5.10 2.42
C LEU A 94 9.51 4.79 3.83
N GLN A 95 9.59 5.78 4.71
CA GLN A 95 9.94 5.58 6.12
C GLN A 95 8.96 4.60 6.77
N ILE A 96 7.65 4.86 6.69
CA ILE A 96 6.63 3.97 7.25
C ILE A 96 6.71 2.57 6.64
N TYR A 97 6.98 2.47 5.34
CA TYR A 97 7.14 1.19 4.66
C TYR A 97 8.30 0.36 5.25
N LEU A 98 9.45 0.99 5.47
CA LEU A 98 10.64 0.37 6.06
C LEU A 98 10.43 0.01 7.54
N GLU A 99 9.89 0.93 8.33
CA GLU A 99 9.62 0.73 9.77
C GLU A 99 8.68 -0.46 10.03
N ASN A 100 7.66 -0.63 9.19
CA ASN A 100 6.73 -1.76 9.30
C ASN A 100 7.27 -3.05 8.65
N GLY A 101 8.47 -3.03 8.08
CA GLY A 101 9.08 -4.22 7.49
C GLY A 101 8.31 -4.80 6.30
N TRP A 102 7.52 -4.01 5.58
CA TRP A 102 6.67 -4.50 4.49
C TRP A 102 7.46 -5.19 3.36
N TYR A 103 8.73 -4.85 3.18
CA TYR A 103 9.64 -5.51 2.22
C TYR A 103 9.96 -6.97 2.57
N ARG A 104 9.73 -7.36 3.83
CA ARG A 104 9.98 -8.73 4.35
C ARG A 104 8.83 -9.68 4.05
N TRP A 105 7.64 -9.15 3.76
CA TRP A 105 6.46 -9.95 3.51
C TRP A 105 6.63 -10.84 2.28
N THR A 106 6.12 -12.06 2.38
CA THR A 106 6.21 -13.08 1.33
C THR A 106 5.46 -12.70 0.05
N THR A 107 4.45 -11.84 0.17
CA THR A 107 3.70 -11.31 -0.98
C THR A 107 4.40 -10.11 -1.65
N ALA A 108 5.48 -9.58 -1.07
CA ALA A 108 6.26 -8.54 -1.72
C ALA A 108 7.22 -9.15 -2.75
N THR A 109 7.21 -8.63 -3.97
CA THR A 109 8.09 -9.02 -5.07
C THR A 109 8.67 -7.78 -5.70
N CYS A 110 9.82 -7.86 -6.38
CA CYS A 110 10.39 -6.69 -7.08
C CYS A 110 9.41 -6.07 -8.08
N GLY A 111 8.52 -6.88 -8.68
CA GLY A 111 7.56 -6.40 -9.68
C GLY A 111 6.37 -5.63 -9.09
N ASN A 112 5.94 -5.90 -7.86
CA ASN A 112 4.76 -5.28 -7.26
C ASN A 112 5.06 -4.12 -6.28
N LEU A 113 6.34 -3.79 -6.06
CA LEU A 113 6.75 -2.73 -5.13
C LEU A 113 6.12 -1.35 -5.40
N PRO A 114 5.85 -0.90 -6.65
CA PRO A 114 5.22 0.40 -6.88
C PRO A 114 3.85 0.57 -6.25
N TRP A 115 3.13 -0.54 -6.05
CA TRP A 115 1.83 -0.55 -5.39
C TRP A 115 1.98 -0.84 -3.91
N LEU A 116 2.85 -1.79 -3.54
CA LEU A 116 3.02 -2.18 -2.14
C LEU A 116 3.74 -1.13 -1.29
N PHE A 117 4.58 -0.24 -1.84
CA PHE A 117 5.25 0.76 -1.01
C PHE A 117 4.25 1.76 -0.40
N GLY A 118 3.17 2.08 -1.13
CA GLY A 118 2.08 2.92 -0.66
C GLY A 118 1.06 2.18 0.21
N ARG A 119 1.16 0.84 0.27
CA ARG A 119 0.37 0.00 1.15
C ARG A 119 0.92 0.06 2.56
N VAL A 120 0.38 0.98 3.34
CA VAL A 120 0.76 1.18 4.74
C VAL A 120 -0.48 1.18 5.63
N THR A 121 -0.27 1.10 6.94
CA THR A 121 -1.34 1.07 7.95
C THR A 121 -2.04 2.41 8.16
N PHE A 122 -1.61 3.49 7.50
CA PHE A 122 -2.11 4.84 7.69
C PHE A 122 -2.50 5.50 6.37
N ASN A 123 -3.44 6.43 6.45
CA ASN A 123 -3.81 7.24 5.30
C ASN A 123 -2.95 8.50 5.22
N PHE A 124 -2.84 9.06 4.02
CA PHE A 124 -2.04 10.24 3.73
C PHE A 124 -2.90 11.35 3.18
N SER A 125 -2.63 12.58 3.58
CA SER A 125 -3.38 13.72 3.09
C SER A 125 -3.19 13.91 1.59
N LEU A 126 -4.30 14.09 0.86
CA LEU A 126 -4.30 14.59 -0.51
C LEU A 126 -4.07 16.10 -0.58
N TYR A 127 -4.18 16.81 0.54
CA TYR A 127 -4.00 18.25 0.56
C TYR A 127 -2.60 18.63 0.09
N GLY A 128 -2.57 19.62 -0.79
CA GLY A 128 -1.35 20.10 -1.41
C GLY A 128 -0.72 19.13 -2.40
N GLN A 129 -1.23 17.89 -2.59
CA GLN A 129 -0.73 16.94 -3.60
C GLN A 129 -1.34 17.24 -4.97
N THR A 130 -0.64 16.87 -6.05
CA THR A 130 -1.13 17.09 -7.41
C THR A 130 -2.07 15.98 -7.85
N LEU A 131 -3.25 16.34 -8.36
CA LEU A 131 -4.23 15.41 -8.92
C LEU A 131 -4.22 15.49 -10.44
N ALA A 132 -4.06 14.35 -11.10
CA ALA A 132 -4.01 14.27 -12.55
C ALA A 132 -5.25 14.92 -13.20
N LYS A 133 -5.01 15.74 -14.23
CA LYS A 133 -6.06 16.44 -14.97
C LYS A 133 -6.98 15.41 -15.64
N GLY A 134 -8.28 15.59 -15.46
CA GLY A 134 -9.29 14.67 -16.00
C GLY A 134 -9.38 13.31 -15.30
N SER A 135 -8.62 13.07 -14.22
CA SER A 135 -8.73 11.79 -13.49
C SER A 135 -10.09 11.63 -12.80
N PRO A 136 -10.63 10.40 -12.73
CA PRO A 136 -11.86 10.12 -12.00
C PRO A 136 -11.78 10.52 -10.53
N LEU A 137 -10.62 10.33 -9.89
CA LEU A 137 -10.36 10.78 -8.52
C LEU A 137 -10.56 12.29 -8.38
N ARG A 138 -9.97 13.11 -9.27
CA ARG A 138 -10.13 14.57 -9.22
C ARG A 138 -11.59 14.96 -9.37
N ALA A 139 -12.31 14.35 -10.31
CA ALA A 139 -13.73 14.62 -10.51
C ALA A 139 -14.55 14.28 -9.25
N ALA A 140 -14.28 13.13 -8.62
CA ALA A 140 -14.94 12.69 -7.40
C ALA A 140 -14.68 13.62 -6.20
N VAL A 141 -13.45 14.10 -6.04
CA VAL A 141 -13.10 15.05 -4.97
C VAL A 141 -13.83 16.39 -5.16
N LEU A 142 -13.79 16.95 -6.36
CA LEU A 142 -14.39 18.26 -6.64
C LEU A 142 -15.93 18.24 -6.61
N SER A 143 -16.57 17.11 -6.95
CA SER A 143 -18.03 17.00 -6.91
C SER A 143 -18.59 16.82 -5.50
N GLN A 144 -17.84 16.19 -4.59
CA GLN A 144 -18.31 15.86 -3.24
C GLN A 144 -17.83 16.84 -2.16
N ILE A 145 -16.85 17.70 -2.46
CA ILE A 145 -16.26 18.63 -1.50
C ILE A 145 -16.31 20.04 -2.08
N PRO A 146 -17.36 20.83 -1.79
CA PRO A 146 -17.55 22.17 -2.36
C PRO A 146 -16.40 23.15 -2.07
N SER A 147 -15.72 22.97 -0.94
CA SER A 147 -14.57 23.79 -0.52
C SER A 147 -13.23 23.35 -1.13
N ALA A 148 -13.22 22.27 -1.92
CA ALA A 148 -12.04 21.82 -2.65
C ALA A 148 -11.87 22.58 -3.97
N GLY A 149 -10.64 22.87 -4.33
CA GLY A 149 -10.28 23.42 -5.63
C GLY A 149 -8.90 23.00 -6.07
N ILE A 150 -8.52 23.41 -7.28
CA ILE A 150 -7.24 23.05 -7.88
C ILE A 150 -6.39 24.29 -8.02
N GLY A 151 -5.20 24.25 -7.42
CA GLY A 151 -4.21 25.30 -7.50
C GLY A 151 -3.48 25.36 -8.85
N PRO A 152 -2.60 26.36 -9.04
CA PRO A 152 -1.93 26.62 -10.31
C PRO A 152 -0.95 25.53 -10.75
N ARG A 153 -0.53 24.62 -9.86
CA ARG A 153 0.33 23.46 -10.18
C ARG A 153 -0.47 22.15 -10.11
N GLU A 154 -1.76 22.22 -10.39
CA GLU A 154 -2.70 21.10 -10.34
C GLU A 154 -2.84 20.47 -8.95
N GLN A 155 -2.44 21.19 -7.89
CA GLN A 155 -2.53 20.68 -6.53
C GLN A 155 -3.92 20.86 -5.91
N LEU A 156 -4.37 19.87 -5.13
CA LEU A 156 -5.58 20.00 -4.35
C LEU A 156 -5.38 21.07 -3.26
N LEU A 157 -6.15 22.14 -3.38
CA LEU A 157 -6.20 23.24 -2.42
C LEU A 157 -7.60 23.37 -1.86
N ARG A 158 -7.68 24.22 -0.84
CA ARG A 158 -8.94 24.67 -0.28
C ARG A 158 -9.26 26.04 -0.85
N THR A 159 -10.48 26.20 -1.35
CA THR A 159 -10.97 27.41 -2.02
C THR A 159 -12.08 28.11 -1.24
N GLY A 160 -12.36 27.67 0.00
CA GLY A 160 -13.38 28.26 0.88
C GLY A 160 -13.00 28.33 2.36
N THR A 161 -13.95 28.77 3.18
CA THR A 161 -13.78 28.99 4.63
C THR A 161 -14.01 27.74 5.48
N GLU A 162 -14.45 26.62 4.90
CA GLU A 162 -14.66 25.34 5.59
C GLU A 162 -13.46 24.42 5.50
N TYR A 163 -12.95 23.95 6.64
CA TYR A 163 -11.81 23.04 6.68
C TYR A 163 -12.27 21.64 6.26
N PHE A 164 -11.49 20.99 5.42
CA PHE A 164 -11.68 19.59 5.08
C PHE A 164 -10.34 18.85 5.15
N THR A 165 -10.43 17.57 5.44
CA THR A 165 -9.30 16.65 5.39
C THR A 165 -9.69 15.51 4.46
N VAL A 166 -8.94 15.35 3.37
CA VAL A 166 -9.09 14.20 2.47
C VAL A 166 -7.81 13.41 2.52
N GLU A 167 -7.96 12.11 2.73
CA GLU A 167 -6.84 11.19 2.86
C GLU A 167 -7.02 10.00 1.90
N PHE A 168 -5.90 9.54 1.35
CA PHE A 168 -5.83 8.35 0.52
C PHE A 168 -5.01 7.25 1.21
N GLY A 169 -5.25 6.00 0.82
CA GLY A 169 -4.37 4.89 1.16
C GLY A 169 -4.52 3.76 0.14
N LEU A 170 -3.60 2.81 0.19
CA LEU A 170 -3.67 1.56 -0.56
C LEU A 170 -3.89 0.42 0.44
N ARG A 171 -4.90 -0.42 0.20
CA ARG A 171 -5.26 -1.55 1.07
C ARG A 171 -5.72 -2.76 0.26
N GLU A 172 -6.01 -3.86 0.95
CA GLU A 172 -6.60 -5.05 0.34
C GLU A 172 -5.78 -5.59 -0.83
N HIS A 173 -4.50 -5.86 -0.55
CA HIS A 173 -3.65 -6.59 -1.48
C HIS A 173 -4.15 -8.03 -1.61
N VAL A 174 -4.58 -8.39 -2.81
CA VAL A 174 -5.18 -9.69 -3.11
C VAL A 174 -4.43 -10.31 -4.28
N VAL A 175 -4.01 -11.56 -4.09
CA VAL A 175 -3.43 -12.42 -5.13
C VAL A 175 -4.43 -13.55 -5.36
N ARG A 176 -4.90 -13.72 -6.59
CA ARG A 176 -5.84 -14.77 -7.00
C ARG A 176 -5.29 -15.50 -8.21
N GLN A 177 -5.70 -16.75 -8.39
CA GLN A 177 -5.57 -17.42 -9.69
C GLN A 177 -6.90 -17.35 -10.41
N ASP A 178 -6.87 -17.03 -11.72
CA ASP A 178 -8.04 -17.15 -12.57
C ASP A 178 -8.31 -18.61 -12.95
N ALA A 179 -9.43 -18.87 -13.63
CA ALA A 179 -9.82 -20.22 -14.04
C ALA A 179 -8.83 -20.86 -15.04
N ALA A 180 -7.95 -20.07 -15.68
CA ALA A 180 -6.90 -20.54 -16.57
C ALA A 180 -5.56 -20.78 -15.84
N GLY A 181 -5.51 -20.54 -14.52
CA GLY A 181 -4.31 -20.69 -13.70
C GLY A 181 -3.39 -19.47 -13.70
N ASN A 182 -3.76 -18.37 -14.36
CA ASN A 182 -2.96 -17.14 -14.33
C ASN A 182 -3.11 -16.43 -12.99
N THR A 183 -2.01 -15.93 -12.45
CA THR A 183 -2.04 -15.13 -11.22
C THR A 183 -2.46 -13.71 -11.53
N ARG A 184 -3.53 -13.25 -10.90
CA ARG A 184 -4.01 -11.87 -10.90
C ARG A 184 -3.80 -11.24 -9.54
N GLU A 185 -3.11 -10.11 -9.52
CA GLU A 185 -2.76 -9.38 -8.32
C GLU A 185 -3.40 -8.00 -8.35
N THR A 186 -4.05 -7.59 -7.25
CA THR A 186 -4.78 -6.32 -7.17
C THR A 186 -4.55 -5.62 -5.84
N ILE A 187 -4.71 -4.30 -5.83
CA ILE A 187 -4.73 -3.48 -4.62
C ILE A 187 -5.83 -2.42 -4.74
N THR A 188 -6.50 -2.09 -3.63
CA THR A 188 -7.55 -1.08 -3.61
C THR A 188 -6.98 0.28 -3.21
N LEU A 189 -7.14 1.28 -4.07
CA LEU A 189 -7.00 2.69 -3.72
C LEU A 189 -8.30 3.16 -3.08
N HIS A 190 -8.23 3.66 -1.86
CA HIS A 190 -9.35 4.31 -1.20
C HIS A 190 -9.02 5.76 -0.91
N VAL A 191 -10.01 6.63 -1.11
CA VAL A 191 -9.95 8.03 -0.73
C VAL A 191 -11.19 8.36 0.07
N HIS A 192 -10.99 8.97 1.22
CA HIS A 192 -12.06 9.34 2.13
C HIS A 192 -11.85 10.75 2.63
N ARG A 193 -12.96 11.42 2.87
CA ARG A 193 -13.00 12.64 3.66
C ARG A 193 -13.06 12.22 5.11
N LYS A 194 -12.10 12.69 5.90
CA LYS A 194 -12.19 12.65 7.35
C LYS A 194 -13.04 13.83 7.80
N GLY A 195 -14.05 13.53 8.60
CA GLY A 195 -15.07 14.46 9.03
C GLY A 195 -14.47 15.59 9.83
N VAL A 196 -14.95 16.81 9.55
CA VAL A 196 -14.64 18.01 10.31
C VAL A 196 -15.95 18.78 10.46
N ARG A 197 -16.33 19.09 11.70
CA ARG A 197 -17.52 19.89 12.07
C ARG A 197 -18.82 19.49 11.33
N SER A 198 -19.08 20.09 10.17
CA SER A 198 -20.33 20.03 9.38
C SER A 198 -20.40 18.84 8.41
N LEU A 199 -19.29 18.13 8.19
CA LEU A 199 -19.22 17.05 7.21
C LEU A 199 -18.84 15.71 7.87
N PRO A 200 -19.65 14.64 7.74
CA PRO A 200 -19.31 13.33 8.27
C PRO A 200 -18.17 12.68 7.49
N ASP A 201 -17.56 11.66 8.08
CA ASP A 201 -16.68 10.74 7.35
C ASP A 201 -17.41 10.20 6.12
N ALA A 202 -16.76 10.22 4.96
CA ALA A 202 -17.36 9.76 3.73
C ALA A 202 -16.32 9.16 2.79
N LYS A 203 -16.67 8.05 2.14
CA LYS A 203 -15.90 7.51 1.01
C LYS A 203 -16.09 8.44 -0.18
N ILE A 204 -14.99 8.98 -0.70
CA ILE A 204 -15.00 9.91 -1.85
C ILE A 204 -14.74 9.13 -3.14
N TYR A 205 -13.77 8.23 -3.10
CA TYR A 205 -13.35 7.48 -4.28
C TYR A 205 -12.79 6.12 -3.85
N GLU A 206 -13.01 5.12 -4.69
CA GLU A 206 -12.42 3.80 -4.54
C GLU A 206 -12.19 3.19 -5.91
N GLU A 207 -11.01 2.62 -6.11
CA GLU A 207 -10.61 1.98 -7.35
C GLU A 207 -9.79 0.74 -7.05
N VAL A 208 -10.09 -0.36 -7.73
CA VAL A 208 -9.27 -1.57 -7.68
C VAL A 208 -8.22 -1.48 -8.78
N LEU A 209 -6.98 -1.31 -8.38
CA LEU A 209 -5.83 -1.24 -9.26
C LEU A 209 -5.30 -2.64 -9.52
N GLU A 210 -5.12 -2.98 -10.79
CA GLU A 210 -4.41 -4.19 -11.19
C GLU A 210 -2.91 -3.97 -11.06
N ILE A 211 -2.25 -4.85 -10.30
CA ILE A 211 -0.80 -4.86 -10.18
C ILE A 211 -0.25 -5.50 -11.46
N LYS A 212 0.65 -4.78 -12.14
CA LYS A 212 1.22 -5.18 -13.43
C LYS A 212 2.74 -5.35 -13.29
N PRO A 213 3.23 -6.46 -12.70
CA PRO A 213 4.65 -6.65 -12.42
C PRO A 213 5.53 -6.47 -13.64
N ASP A 214 5.13 -7.04 -14.79
CA ASP A 214 5.92 -6.99 -16.01
C ASP A 214 6.06 -5.58 -16.57
N VAL A 215 5.06 -4.71 -16.38
CA VAL A 215 5.16 -3.31 -16.82
C VAL A 215 6.26 -2.60 -16.05
N PHE A 216 6.31 -2.79 -14.72
CA PHE A 216 7.35 -2.18 -13.89
C PHE A 216 8.73 -2.74 -14.22
N LEU A 217 8.87 -4.07 -14.29
CA LEU A 217 10.15 -4.71 -14.57
C LEU A 217 10.68 -4.32 -15.96
N ARG A 218 9.82 -4.19 -16.97
CA ARG A 218 10.23 -3.66 -18.29
C ARG A 218 10.73 -2.21 -18.21
N ARG A 219 10.12 -1.35 -17.39
CA ARG A 219 10.60 0.02 -17.18
C ARG A 219 11.95 0.04 -16.48
N VAL A 220 12.16 -0.83 -15.50
CA VAL A 220 13.46 -0.99 -14.83
C VAL A 220 14.53 -1.48 -15.81
N ALA A 221 14.22 -2.47 -16.65
CA ALA A 221 15.16 -3.01 -17.64
C ALA A 221 15.56 -1.98 -18.71
N ARG A 222 14.70 -1.00 -19.00
CA ARG A 222 14.93 0.06 -19.98
C ARG A 222 15.27 1.41 -19.36
N LYS A 223 15.58 1.43 -18.05
CA LYS A 223 15.78 2.69 -17.33
C LYS A 223 16.99 3.44 -17.88
N THR A 224 16.81 4.74 -18.09
CA THR A 224 17.88 5.68 -18.41
C THR A 224 18.21 6.51 -17.17
N GLU A 225 19.25 7.35 -17.28
CA GLU A 225 19.55 8.30 -16.20
C GLU A 225 18.34 9.19 -15.90
N PRO A 226 17.97 9.34 -14.62
CA PRO A 226 16.84 10.16 -14.24
C PRO A 226 17.15 11.64 -14.46
N ASN A 227 16.12 12.41 -14.82
CA ASN A 227 16.21 13.86 -14.77
C ASN A 227 16.48 14.36 -13.33
N ARG A 228 16.74 15.67 -13.16
CA ARG A 228 17.04 16.28 -11.85
C ARG A 228 16.01 15.93 -10.75
N SER A 229 14.72 15.89 -11.09
CA SER A 229 13.67 15.55 -10.12
C SER A 229 13.73 14.07 -9.72
N GLY A 230 13.91 13.18 -10.69
CA GLY A 230 14.09 11.75 -10.46
C GLY A 230 15.36 11.43 -9.67
N ALA A 231 16.47 12.09 -9.98
CA ALA A 231 17.71 11.96 -9.21
C ALA A 231 17.50 12.36 -7.75
N ALA A 232 16.80 13.48 -7.50
CA ALA A 232 16.48 13.90 -6.15
C ALA A 232 15.53 12.95 -5.39
N LEU A 233 14.71 12.16 -6.10
CA LEU A 233 13.90 11.10 -5.49
C LEU A 233 14.75 9.87 -5.11
N LEU A 234 15.70 9.50 -5.95
CA LEU A 234 16.64 8.40 -5.66
C LEU A 234 17.52 8.73 -4.45
N GLU A 235 18.14 9.91 -4.42
CA GLU A 235 18.96 10.34 -3.29
C GLU A 235 18.15 10.37 -1.99
N MET A 236 16.93 10.91 -2.04
CA MET A 236 16.03 10.89 -0.90
C MET A 236 15.73 9.46 -0.41
N ALA A 237 15.51 8.52 -1.32
CA ALA A 237 15.23 7.13 -0.97
C ALA A 237 16.46 6.44 -0.36
N ARG A 238 17.66 6.69 -0.91
CA ARG A 238 18.94 6.19 -0.39
C ARG A 238 19.22 6.71 1.01
N ASP A 239 19.09 8.02 1.22
CA ASP A 239 19.24 8.65 2.54
C ASP A 239 18.26 8.04 3.54
N THR A 240 17.00 7.85 3.12
CA THR A 240 15.96 7.27 3.98
C THR A 240 16.28 5.84 4.38
N LEU A 241 16.85 5.04 3.47
CA LEU A 241 17.32 3.69 3.78
C LEU A 241 18.54 3.71 4.71
N ALA A 242 19.50 4.60 4.47
CA ALA A 242 20.68 4.75 5.33
C ALA A 242 20.28 5.12 6.77
N ASP A 243 19.39 6.11 6.93
CA ASP A 243 18.83 6.53 8.22
C ASP A 243 18.11 5.37 8.93
N TYR A 244 17.36 4.56 8.19
CA TYR A 244 16.70 3.36 8.72
C TYR A 244 17.73 2.33 9.21
N LEU A 245 18.72 1.98 8.40
CA LEU A 245 19.76 1.00 8.75
C LEU A 245 20.68 1.48 9.89
N ALA A 246 20.85 2.79 10.05
CA ALA A 246 21.55 3.37 11.19
C ALA A 246 20.80 3.08 12.51
N ARG A 247 19.47 3.21 12.50
CA ARG A 247 18.59 2.98 13.67
C ARG A 247 18.23 1.51 13.89
N HIS A 248 18.32 0.69 12.86
CA HIS A 248 17.95 -0.73 12.87
C HIS A 248 19.12 -1.63 12.41
N PRO A 249 20.15 -1.84 13.26
CA PRO A 249 21.27 -2.72 12.94
C PRO A 249 20.84 -4.15 12.57
N GLU A 250 19.76 -4.65 13.19
CA GLU A 250 19.15 -5.95 12.91
C GLU A 250 18.56 -6.06 11.50
N ALA A 251 18.33 -4.93 10.83
CA ALA A 251 17.83 -4.87 9.46
C ALA A 251 18.96 -4.82 8.41
N ARG A 252 20.23 -4.77 8.84
CA ARG A 252 21.39 -4.78 7.93
C ARG A 252 21.58 -6.16 7.33
N GLU A 253 22.32 -6.21 6.22
CA GLU A 253 22.82 -7.49 5.72
C GLU A 253 23.62 -8.16 6.84
N PRO A 254 23.35 -9.44 7.16
CA PRO A 254 24.23 -10.18 8.04
C PRO A 254 25.62 -10.14 7.41
N SER A 255 26.59 -9.59 8.15
CA SER A 255 27.98 -9.56 7.72
C SER A 255 28.35 -10.94 7.23
N LYS A 256 28.83 -11.06 5.99
CA LYS A 256 29.46 -12.29 5.50
C LYS A 256 30.66 -12.56 6.41
N GLY A 257 30.42 -13.27 7.51
CA GLY A 257 31.47 -13.83 8.34
C GLY A 257 32.24 -14.80 7.47
N ALA A 258 33.55 -14.59 7.42
CA ALA A 258 34.51 -15.46 6.78
C ALA A 258 34.17 -16.94 7.04
N SER A 259 33.89 -17.67 5.97
CA SER A 259 33.94 -19.13 5.92
C SER A 259 35.19 -19.50 5.15
#